data_AF-A0AAV6PG91-F1
#
_entry.id   AF-A0AAV6PG91-F1
#
_cell.length_a   1.000
_cell.length_b   1.000
_cell.length_c   1.000
_cell.angle_alpha   90.00
_cell.angle_beta   90.00
_cell.angle_gamma   90.00
#
_symmetry.space_group_name_H-M   'P 1'
#
loop_
_entity.id
_entity.type
_entity.pdbx_description
1 polymer ?
#
loop_
_entity_poly.entity_id
_entity_poly.type
_entity_poly.pdbx_seq_one_letter_code
_entity_poly.pdbx_strand_id
1 'polypeptide(L)'
;MEQCLNIAHSIETLSCLDRVSETYPFFYRPPDLSLQEPWGLSSPEKYFNHTKELHGSWRLSSVNREYSVCPSYTTAVIVPKDVNDDMLVKVAKFRQGGRFPVLCYYHQKNGVVIMRSSQPLTGANRKRCREDELLLQAVIDTSDKGYIIDTRSSQQAQQARMTGGGFESKSCYNNWKRLHRQMERGKALQESLIKLVEACGDESHNMDRWLSKLENSKWLSHVQTALSTAGLLAECVERDGHSVLVHGSEGTDSTLLISTLAQLIMDPRCRTVEGFLALLEREWVQAGHPFQQRCAHSAYSHTRLQQESPVFLLLLDCVWQLWRQFPLALGFSETLLLRLATEAYASDYGTFLCNSDQERCLLEVKKKTHCLFQALLRPKEREIYSNPLYEHTELAIWPSVHPQSLQLWKGFFLRWTKQTRHLEEAQEEIRNMVIEWGRLVLS
;
A
#
# COMPACT_ATOMS: atom_id res chain seq x y z
N MET A 1 30.44 33.18 4.11
CA MET A 1 29.80 32.97 2.80
C MET A 1 30.24 31.66 2.18
N GLU A 2 31.54 31.41 2.04
CA GLU A 2 32.12 30.15 1.53
C GLU A 2 31.65 28.89 2.28
N GLN A 3 31.66 28.89 3.62
CA GLN A 3 31.14 27.75 4.40
C GLN A 3 29.67 27.43 4.12
N CYS A 4 28.84 28.47 3.91
CA CYS A 4 27.43 28.29 3.57
C CYS A 4 27.27 27.67 2.17
N LEU A 5 28.09 28.09 1.20
CA LEU A 5 28.12 27.50 -0.13
C LEU A 5 28.59 26.04 -0.10
N ASN A 6 29.61 25.72 0.71
CA ASN A 6 30.09 24.34 0.87
C ASN A 6 29.02 23.43 1.49
N ILE A 7 28.29 23.92 2.49
CA ILE A 7 27.16 23.20 3.10
C ILE A 7 26.05 23.00 2.07
N ALA A 8 25.63 24.05 1.36
CA ALA A 8 24.59 23.97 0.34
C ALA A 8 24.95 22.98 -0.78
N HIS A 9 26.19 23.05 -1.27
CA HIS A 9 26.70 22.13 -2.29
C HIS A 9 26.73 20.68 -1.80
N SER A 10 27.14 20.44 -0.55
CA SER A 10 27.15 19.10 0.05
C SER A 10 25.74 18.54 0.18
N ILE A 11 24.77 19.36 0.63
CA ILE A 11 23.37 18.97 0.73
C ILE A 11 22.83 18.61 -0.67
N GLU A 12 23.00 19.49 -1.66
CA GLU A 12 22.51 19.27 -3.02
C GLU A 12 23.09 18.00 -3.64
N THR A 13 24.39 17.76 -3.46
CA THR A 13 25.08 16.57 -3.98
C THR A 13 24.57 15.29 -3.32
N LEU A 14 24.39 15.29 -1.99
CA LEU A 14 24.01 14.09 -1.23
C LEU A 14 22.50 13.84 -1.21
N SER A 15 21.66 14.84 -1.48
CA SER A 15 20.20 14.69 -1.53
C SER A 15 19.68 14.16 -2.87
N CYS A 16 20.49 14.24 -3.93
CA CYS A 16 20.07 13.99 -5.31
C CYS A 16 20.96 12.93 -5.99
N LEU A 17 21.24 11.82 -5.31
CA LEU A 17 22.07 10.76 -5.88
C LEU A 17 21.37 10.04 -7.04
N ASP A 18 22.07 9.92 -8.17
CA ASP A 18 21.54 9.29 -9.39
C ASP A 18 21.36 7.78 -9.26
N ARG A 19 22.28 7.12 -8.53
CA ARG A 19 22.31 5.65 -8.42
C ARG A 19 21.79 5.21 -7.06
N VAL A 20 20.76 4.37 -7.07
CA VAL A 20 20.21 3.76 -5.84
C VAL A 20 21.28 3.02 -5.03
N SER A 21 22.25 2.38 -5.69
CA SER A 21 23.36 1.68 -5.02
C SER A 21 24.34 2.60 -4.26
N GLU A 22 24.31 3.90 -4.52
CA GLU A 22 25.14 4.90 -3.84
C GLU A 22 24.41 5.55 -2.65
N THR A 23 23.14 5.18 -2.41
CA THR A 23 22.36 5.69 -1.28
C THR A 23 22.79 5.08 0.05
N TYR A 24 22.53 5.81 1.15
CA TYR A 24 22.99 5.46 2.49
C TYR A 24 22.68 4.02 2.96
N PRO A 25 21.52 3.39 2.65
CA PRO A 25 21.26 2.01 3.06
C PRO A 25 22.30 0.98 2.62
N PHE A 26 23.01 1.20 1.51
CA PHE A 26 24.10 0.32 1.08
C PHE A 26 25.35 0.44 1.93
N PHE A 27 25.49 1.52 2.70
CA PHE A 27 26.64 1.80 3.57
C PHE A 27 26.29 1.73 5.06
N TYR A 28 25.01 1.67 5.41
CA TYR A 28 24.55 1.56 6.79
C TYR A 28 24.96 0.23 7.42
N ARG A 29 25.84 0.27 8.44
CA ARG A 29 26.40 -0.90 9.14
C ARG A 29 26.40 -0.68 10.66
N PRO A 30 25.23 -0.64 11.31
CA PRO A 30 25.16 -0.51 12.76
C PRO A 30 25.68 -1.80 13.44
N PRO A 31 26.25 -1.71 14.65
CA PRO A 31 26.92 -2.82 15.32
C PRO A 31 25.98 -3.96 15.74
N ASP A 32 24.67 -3.69 15.85
CA ASP A 32 23.66 -4.64 16.32
C ASP A 32 22.91 -5.35 15.17
N LEU A 33 23.14 -4.98 13.90
CA LEU A 33 22.53 -5.64 12.74
C LEU A 33 23.55 -6.48 11.96
N SER A 34 23.13 -7.65 11.48
CA SER A 34 23.91 -8.45 10.53
C SER A 34 23.21 -8.58 9.18
N LEU A 35 23.96 -8.45 8.08
CA LEU A 35 23.46 -8.72 6.73
C LEU A 35 23.18 -10.20 6.46
N GLN A 36 23.56 -11.09 7.38
CA GLN A 36 23.24 -12.52 7.30
C GLN A 36 21.83 -12.83 7.87
N GLU A 37 21.20 -11.87 8.54
CA GLU A 37 19.83 -12.03 9.05
C GLU A 37 18.83 -12.18 7.89
N PRO A 38 17.74 -12.95 8.06
CA PRO A 38 16.70 -13.07 7.05
C PRO A 38 16.13 -11.71 6.65
N TRP A 39 16.16 -11.40 5.36
CA TRP A 39 15.55 -10.18 4.83
C TRP A 39 14.05 -10.39 4.62
N GLY A 40 13.24 -9.46 5.14
CA GLY A 40 11.79 -9.47 4.97
C GLY A 40 11.05 -10.42 5.91
N LEU A 41 9.72 -10.33 5.92
CA LEU A 41 8.79 -11.06 6.78
C LEU A 41 7.98 -12.09 5.98
N SER A 42 7.53 -11.70 4.79
CA SER A 42 6.59 -12.43 3.95
C SER A 42 7.20 -12.82 2.61
N SER A 43 6.61 -13.80 1.93
CA SER A 43 6.83 -14.09 0.51
C SER A 43 5.62 -14.84 -0.04
N PRO A 44 5.37 -14.84 -1.36
CA PRO A 44 4.30 -15.65 -1.95
C PRO A 44 4.41 -17.12 -1.56
N GLU A 45 5.62 -17.67 -1.51
CA GLU A 45 5.91 -19.04 -1.11
C GLU A 45 5.54 -19.30 0.34
N LYS A 46 5.98 -18.41 1.27
CA LYS A 46 5.57 -18.51 2.67
C LYS A 46 4.05 -18.42 2.79
N TYR A 47 3.40 -17.44 2.16
CA TYR A 47 1.96 -17.25 2.26
C TYR A 47 1.17 -18.47 1.75
N PHE A 48 1.58 -19.04 0.60
CA PHE A 48 0.98 -20.25 0.04
C PHE A 48 1.19 -21.48 0.93
N ASN A 49 2.38 -21.64 1.51
CA ASN A 49 2.67 -22.78 2.40
C ASN A 49 1.92 -22.71 3.73
N HIS A 50 1.69 -21.50 4.27
CA HIS A 50 0.94 -21.31 5.52
C HIS A 50 -0.58 -21.44 5.32
N THR A 51 -1.10 -21.15 4.11
CA THR A 51 -2.55 -21.18 3.82
C THR A 51 -2.92 -22.48 3.11
N LYS A 52 -3.06 -23.57 3.87
CA LYS A 52 -3.29 -24.92 3.33
C LYS A 52 -4.55 -25.04 2.47
N GLU A 53 -5.55 -24.22 2.76
CA GLU A 53 -6.83 -24.15 2.04
C GLU A 53 -6.64 -23.78 0.56
N LEU A 54 -5.52 -23.11 0.21
CA LEU A 54 -5.21 -22.76 -1.17
C LEU A 54 -4.82 -23.97 -2.02
N HIS A 55 -4.29 -25.06 -1.45
CA HIS A 55 -3.63 -26.13 -2.22
C HIS A 55 -4.61 -26.94 -3.11
N GLY A 56 -5.90 -26.85 -2.81
CA GLY A 56 -6.97 -27.46 -3.62
C GLY A 56 -7.15 -26.78 -4.97
N SER A 57 -7.22 -25.45 -4.98
CA SER A 57 -7.70 -24.64 -6.12
C SER A 57 -6.68 -23.62 -6.64
N TRP A 58 -5.56 -23.43 -5.95
CA TRP A 58 -4.50 -22.49 -6.30
C TRP A 58 -3.15 -23.19 -6.35
N ARG A 59 -2.22 -22.59 -7.09
CA ARG A 59 -0.83 -23.05 -7.19
C ARG A 59 0.14 -21.90 -7.13
N LEU A 60 1.35 -22.21 -6.71
CA LEU A 60 2.51 -21.35 -6.91
C LEU A 60 3.01 -21.52 -8.36
N SER A 61 3.16 -20.42 -9.08
CA SER A 61 3.75 -20.38 -10.42
C SER A 61 5.13 -19.72 -10.36
N SER A 62 6.08 -20.33 -11.06
CA SER A 62 7.43 -19.79 -11.30
C SER A 62 7.56 -19.12 -12.67
N VAL A 63 6.43 -18.78 -13.33
CA VAL A 63 6.42 -18.19 -14.67
C VAL A 63 7.25 -16.89 -14.76
N ASN A 64 7.39 -16.19 -13.64
CA ASN A 64 8.12 -14.92 -13.56
C ASN A 64 9.51 -15.05 -12.91
N ARG A 65 10.08 -16.27 -12.83
CA ARG A 65 11.37 -16.53 -12.17
C ARG A 65 12.52 -15.66 -12.71
N GLU A 66 12.49 -15.36 -14.00
CA GLU A 66 13.50 -14.52 -14.68
C GLU A 66 13.01 -13.09 -14.96
N TYR A 67 11.85 -12.70 -14.41
CA TYR A 67 11.20 -11.39 -14.64
C TYR A 67 10.85 -11.08 -16.11
N SER A 68 10.85 -12.09 -16.98
CA SER A 68 10.56 -11.95 -18.41
C SER A 68 9.08 -11.65 -18.70
N VAL A 69 8.19 -11.95 -17.76
CA VAL A 69 6.74 -11.80 -17.91
C VAL A 69 6.22 -10.52 -17.26
N CYS A 70 6.70 -10.22 -16.04
CA CYS A 70 6.32 -9.03 -15.29
C CYS A 70 7.49 -8.55 -14.41
N PRO A 71 8.25 -7.53 -14.83
CA PRO A 71 9.37 -6.96 -14.06
C PRO A 71 9.02 -6.49 -12.64
N SER A 72 7.76 -6.10 -12.44
CA SER A 72 7.28 -5.49 -11.20
C SER A 72 6.68 -6.48 -10.21
N TYR A 73 6.40 -7.73 -10.62
CA TYR A 73 6.02 -8.81 -9.71
C TYR A 73 7.24 -9.57 -9.22
N THR A 74 7.06 -10.30 -8.13
CA THR A 74 8.03 -11.26 -7.58
C THR A 74 8.30 -12.43 -8.53
N THR A 75 9.39 -13.17 -8.29
CA THR A 75 9.78 -14.37 -9.05
C THR A 75 8.74 -15.50 -9.00
N ALA A 76 7.99 -15.58 -7.91
CA ALA A 76 6.85 -16.48 -7.77
C ALA A 76 5.55 -15.70 -7.57
N VAL A 77 4.45 -16.26 -8.05
CA VAL A 77 3.10 -15.70 -7.92
C VAL A 77 2.08 -16.80 -7.65
N ILE A 78 0.94 -16.45 -7.05
CA ILE A 78 -0.14 -17.39 -6.74
C ILE A 78 -1.28 -17.18 -7.75
N VAL A 79 -1.66 -18.26 -8.43
CA VAL A 79 -2.64 -18.28 -9.54
C VAL A 79 -3.57 -19.49 -9.42
N PRO A 80 -4.72 -19.51 -10.11
CA PRO A 80 -5.60 -20.68 -10.12
C PRO A 80 -4.87 -21.92 -10.63
N LYS A 81 -5.18 -23.08 -10.05
CA LYS A 81 -4.49 -24.34 -10.32
C LYS A 81 -4.60 -24.78 -11.77
N ASP A 82 -5.75 -24.56 -12.40
CA ASP A 82 -6.03 -24.99 -13.77
C ASP A 82 -5.44 -24.07 -14.84
N VAL A 83 -4.89 -22.92 -14.44
CA VAL A 83 -4.23 -21.99 -15.35
C VAL A 83 -2.74 -22.34 -15.40
N ASN A 84 -2.23 -22.78 -16.55
CA ASN A 84 -0.81 -23.13 -16.72
C ASN A 84 0.07 -21.91 -17.07
N ASP A 85 1.41 -22.08 -17.00
CA ASP A 85 2.35 -20.97 -17.21
C ASP A 85 2.32 -20.41 -18.66
N ASP A 86 2.06 -21.26 -19.67
CA ASP A 86 1.92 -20.81 -21.07
C ASP A 86 0.71 -19.86 -21.24
N MET A 87 -0.40 -20.14 -20.55
CA MET A 87 -1.54 -19.24 -20.50
C MET A 87 -1.15 -17.92 -19.84
N LEU A 88 -0.45 -17.95 -18.69
CA LEU A 88 -0.02 -16.75 -17.99
C LEU A 88 0.86 -15.84 -18.85
N VAL A 89 1.77 -16.40 -19.66
CA VAL A 89 2.59 -15.62 -20.61
C VAL A 89 1.72 -14.85 -21.61
N LYS A 90 0.62 -15.45 -22.09
CA LYS A 90 -0.32 -14.78 -23.00
C LYS A 90 -1.15 -13.73 -22.27
N VAL A 91 -1.61 -14.02 -21.05
CA VAL A 91 -2.36 -13.06 -20.22
C VAL A 91 -1.50 -11.85 -19.89
N ALA A 92 -0.23 -12.05 -19.54
CA ALA A 92 0.72 -10.97 -19.27
C ALA A 92 0.86 -10.02 -20.46
N LYS A 93 0.95 -10.55 -21.69
CA LYS A 93 0.98 -9.72 -22.92
C LYS A 93 -0.32 -8.92 -23.14
N PHE A 94 -1.42 -9.36 -22.55
CA PHE A 94 -2.72 -8.68 -22.61
C PHE A 94 -2.94 -7.70 -21.45
N ARG A 95 -2.10 -7.70 -20.42
CA ARG A 95 -2.24 -6.84 -19.23
C ARG A 95 -1.12 -5.80 -19.23
N GLN A 96 -1.47 -4.53 -19.00
CA GLN A 96 -0.51 -3.41 -18.98
C GLN A 96 0.72 -3.73 -18.10
N GLY A 97 1.92 -3.70 -18.70
CA GLY A 97 3.18 -3.97 -17.99
C GLY A 97 3.35 -5.41 -17.51
N GLY A 98 2.60 -6.37 -18.07
CA GLY A 98 2.70 -7.78 -17.68
C GLY A 98 1.99 -8.14 -16.37
N ARG A 99 1.28 -7.19 -15.74
CA ARG A 99 0.67 -7.36 -14.41
C ARG A 99 -0.68 -8.07 -14.50
N PHE A 100 -0.62 -9.37 -14.82
CA PHE A 100 -1.78 -10.25 -14.89
C PHE A 100 -2.42 -10.49 -13.52
N PRO A 101 -3.70 -10.92 -13.46
CA PRO A 101 -4.36 -11.16 -12.17
C PRO A 101 -3.66 -12.21 -11.32
N VAL A 102 -3.28 -11.82 -10.11
CA VAL A 102 -2.66 -12.69 -9.09
C VAL A 102 -3.42 -12.59 -7.77
N LEU A 103 -3.41 -13.67 -6.99
CA LEU A 103 -3.99 -13.68 -5.65
C LEU A 103 -3.19 -12.77 -4.72
N CYS A 104 -3.88 -11.89 -4.00
CA CYS A 104 -3.28 -11.11 -2.91
C CYS A 104 -3.88 -11.43 -1.53
N TYR A 105 -5.13 -11.92 -1.48
CA TYR A 105 -5.80 -12.28 -0.24
C TYR A 105 -6.72 -13.49 -0.43
N TYR A 106 -6.77 -14.34 0.60
CA TYR A 106 -7.70 -15.46 0.72
C TYR A 106 -8.50 -15.30 2.00
N HIS A 107 -9.82 -15.20 1.88
CA HIS A 107 -10.71 -15.01 3.02
C HIS A 107 -11.06 -16.38 3.63
N GLN A 108 -10.48 -16.67 4.80
CA GLN A 108 -10.56 -18.02 5.40
C GLN A 108 -11.99 -18.48 5.72
N LYS A 109 -12.91 -17.56 6.05
CA LYS A 109 -14.26 -17.93 6.49
C LYS A 109 -15.14 -18.47 5.36
N ASN A 110 -14.97 -17.99 4.13
CA ASN A 110 -15.84 -18.34 3.00
C ASN A 110 -15.09 -18.76 1.73
N GLY A 111 -13.75 -18.75 1.74
CA GLY A 111 -12.90 -19.22 0.65
C GLY A 111 -12.81 -18.30 -0.56
N VAL A 112 -13.44 -17.12 -0.53
CA VAL A 112 -13.35 -16.15 -1.64
C VAL A 112 -12.06 -15.36 -1.58
N VAL A 113 -11.68 -14.75 -2.70
CA VAL A 113 -10.35 -14.13 -2.84
C VAL A 113 -10.42 -12.68 -3.27
N ILE A 114 -9.34 -11.96 -2.95
CA ILE A 114 -9.00 -10.71 -3.63
C ILE A 114 -7.84 -11.01 -4.57
N MET A 115 -8.01 -10.58 -5.81
CA MET A 115 -6.95 -10.52 -6.81
C MET A 115 -6.63 -9.07 -7.15
N ARG A 116 -5.42 -8.87 -7.66
CA ARG A 116 -4.96 -7.59 -8.18
C ARG A 116 -4.32 -7.75 -9.55
N SER A 117 -4.47 -6.73 -10.41
CA SER A 117 -3.84 -6.68 -11.73
C SER A 117 -3.67 -5.24 -12.21
N SER A 118 -3.12 -5.07 -13.40
CA SER A 118 -3.31 -3.86 -14.20
C SER A 118 -4.56 -3.95 -15.08
N GLN A 119 -4.86 -2.86 -15.81
CA GLN A 119 -5.90 -2.88 -16.84
C GLN A 119 -5.58 -3.88 -17.98
N PRO A 120 -6.61 -4.42 -18.66
CA PRO A 120 -6.43 -5.18 -19.89
C PRO A 120 -6.18 -4.24 -21.09
N LEU A 121 -5.44 -4.73 -22.08
CA LEU A 121 -5.04 -4.03 -23.31
C LEU A 121 -6.03 -4.30 -24.44
N THR A 122 -7.31 -4.00 -24.20
CA THR A 122 -8.37 -4.22 -25.21
C THR A 122 -8.22 -3.26 -26.38
N GLY A 123 -7.80 -2.03 -26.14
CA GLY A 123 -7.62 -1.00 -27.15
C GLY A 123 -8.91 -0.60 -27.88
N ALA A 124 -8.81 0.32 -28.84
CA ALA A 124 -9.93 0.78 -29.63
C ALA A 124 -10.62 -0.36 -30.41
N ASN A 125 -9.84 -1.37 -30.82
CA ASN A 125 -10.29 -2.54 -31.57
C ASN A 125 -10.96 -3.61 -30.71
N ARG A 126 -11.11 -3.39 -29.39
CA ARG A 126 -11.75 -4.32 -28.45
C ARG A 126 -11.14 -5.73 -28.53
N LYS A 127 -9.80 -5.80 -28.59
CA LYS A 127 -9.04 -7.05 -28.54
C LYS A 127 -9.48 -7.87 -27.33
N ARG A 128 -9.51 -9.19 -27.54
CA ARG A 128 -9.85 -10.18 -26.53
C ARG A 128 -8.66 -11.07 -26.25
N CYS A 129 -8.62 -11.65 -25.06
CA CYS A 129 -7.67 -12.68 -24.68
C CYS A 129 -8.46 -13.81 -24.03
N ARG A 130 -8.55 -14.95 -24.74
CA ARG A 130 -9.27 -16.12 -24.25
C ARG A 130 -8.63 -16.64 -22.95
N GLU A 131 -7.31 -16.57 -22.85
CA GLU A 131 -6.59 -16.99 -21.66
C GLU A 131 -6.86 -16.11 -20.44
N ASP A 132 -7.06 -14.79 -20.62
CA ASP A 132 -7.44 -13.88 -19.51
C ASP A 132 -8.88 -14.15 -19.07
N GLU A 133 -9.79 -14.38 -20.03
CA GLU A 133 -11.17 -14.79 -19.77
C GLU A 133 -11.23 -16.11 -18.99
N LEU A 134 -10.44 -17.11 -19.39
CA LEU A 134 -10.35 -18.41 -18.69
C LEU A 134 -9.72 -18.29 -17.31
N LEU A 135 -8.68 -17.46 -17.15
CA LEU A 135 -8.05 -17.20 -15.86
C LEU A 135 -9.06 -16.63 -14.87
N LEU A 136 -9.79 -15.57 -15.28
CA LEU A 136 -10.80 -14.97 -14.41
C LEU A 136 -11.99 -15.91 -14.19
N GLN A 137 -12.36 -16.74 -15.16
CA GLN A 137 -13.43 -17.71 -14.97
C GLN A 137 -13.04 -18.81 -13.97
N ALA A 138 -11.78 -19.24 -13.93
CA ALA A 138 -11.28 -20.26 -12.99
C ALA A 138 -11.32 -19.80 -11.52
N VAL A 139 -11.41 -18.49 -11.25
CA VAL A 139 -11.44 -17.92 -9.89
C VAL A 139 -12.85 -17.94 -9.29
N ILE A 140 -13.86 -17.97 -10.15
CA ILE A 140 -15.27 -18.01 -9.80
C ILE A 140 -15.93 -19.25 -10.41
N ASP A 141 -15.19 -20.36 -10.54
CA ASP A 141 -15.70 -21.62 -11.06
C ASP A 141 -16.86 -22.17 -10.21
N THR A 142 -16.80 -21.95 -8.89
CA THR A 142 -17.84 -22.32 -7.93
C THR A 142 -18.83 -21.19 -7.63
N SER A 143 -18.78 -20.06 -8.35
CA SER A 143 -19.63 -18.89 -8.11
C SER A 143 -20.21 -18.33 -9.41
N ASP A 144 -21.49 -17.98 -9.41
CA ASP A 144 -22.12 -17.36 -10.57
C ASP A 144 -21.70 -15.89 -10.78
N LYS A 145 -20.89 -15.34 -9.86
CA LYS A 145 -20.58 -13.91 -9.85
C LYS A 145 -19.23 -13.58 -9.21
N GLY A 146 -18.55 -12.59 -9.79
CA GLY A 146 -17.39 -11.89 -9.22
C GLY A 146 -17.50 -10.38 -9.46
N TYR A 147 -16.69 -9.60 -8.76
CA TYR A 147 -16.65 -8.15 -8.94
C TYR A 147 -15.30 -7.68 -9.47
N ILE A 148 -15.32 -6.70 -10.37
CA ILE A 148 -14.13 -5.97 -10.81
C ILE A 148 -14.22 -4.54 -10.28
N ILE A 149 -13.33 -4.14 -9.38
CA ILE A 149 -13.24 -2.76 -8.91
C ILE A 149 -12.17 -2.06 -9.73
N ASP A 150 -12.61 -1.27 -10.72
CA ASP A 150 -11.74 -0.40 -11.51
C ASP A 150 -11.61 0.93 -10.77
N THR A 151 -10.38 1.26 -10.34
CA THR A 151 -10.11 2.47 -9.55
C THR A 151 -10.12 3.75 -10.40
N ARG A 152 -10.59 3.70 -11.65
CA ARG A 152 -10.76 4.84 -12.55
C ARG A 152 -12.22 5.18 -12.71
N SER A 153 -12.48 6.43 -13.07
CA SER A 153 -13.81 6.80 -13.55
C SER A 153 -14.16 6.04 -14.83
N SER A 154 -15.46 5.88 -15.11
CA SER A 154 -15.91 5.29 -16.37
C SER A 154 -15.32 6.04 -17.58
N GLN A 155 -15.26 7.37 -17.52
CA GLN A 155 -14.67 8.21 -18.57
C GLN A 155 -13.18 7.94 -18.78
N GLN A 156 -12.39 7.87 -17.69
CA GLN A 156 -10.96 7.55 -17.76
C GLN A 156 -10.71 6.15 -18.32
N ALA A 157 -11.55 5.16 -17.97
CA ALA A 157 -11.46 3.81 -18.52
C ALA A 157 -11.79 3.78 -20.03
N GLN A 158 -12.77 4.56 -20.48
CA GLN A 158 -13.04 4.73 -21.92
C GLN A 158 -11.87 5.40 -22.64
N GLN A 159 -11.29 6.46 -22.07
CA GLN A 159 -10.13 7.13 -22.65
C GLN A 159 -8.93 6.20 -22.75
N ALA A 160 -8.66 5.40 -21.71
CA ALA A 160 -7.59 4.42 -21.73
C ALA A 160 -7.79 3.36 -22.82
N ARG A 161 -9.04 2.96 -23.10
CA ARG A 161 -9.35 2.07 -24.24
C ARG A 161 -8.94 2.71 -25.57
N MET A 162 -9.15 4.01 -25.75
CA MET A 162 -8.75 4.70 -26.98
C MET A 162 -7.23 4.76 -27.16
N THR A 163 -6.46 4.74 -26.07
CA THR A 163 -4.99 4.79 -26.09
C THR A 163 -4.31 3.43 -25.95
N GLY A 164 -5.03 2.33 -26.13
CA GLY A 164 -4.48 0.96 -26.16
C GLY A 164 -4.65 0.16 -24.87
N GLY A 165 -5.02 0.80 -23.76
CA GLY A 165 -5.47 0.14 -22.53
C GLY A 165 -6.91 -0.34 -22.63
N GLY A 166 -7.66 -0.31 -21.51
CA GLY A 166 -9.06 -0.69 -21.54
C GLY A 166 -9.63 -1.22 -20.23
N PHE A 167 -10.68 -2.02 -20.37
CA PHE A 167 -11.43 -2.68 -19.29
C PHE A 167 -12.14 -3.92 -19.85
N GLU A 168 -12.54 -4.83 -18.98
CA GLU A 168 -13.19 -6.11 -19.25
C GLU A 168 -14.61 -5.89 -19.83
N SER A 169 -14.94 -6.37 -21.03
CA SER A 169 -16.28 -6.15 -21.59
C SER A 169 -17.31 -7.08 -20.95
N LYS A 170 -18.53 -6.59 -20.71
CA LYS A 170 -19.61 -7.40 -20.12
C LYS A 170 -19.90 -8.67 -20.94
N SER A 171 -19.74 -8.64 -22.25
CA SER A 171 -19.99 -9.77 -23.14
C SER A 171 -18.93 -10.87 -23.12
N CYS A 172 -17.73 -10.56 -22.63
CA CYS A 172 -16.61 -11.52 -22.58
C CYS A 172 -16.37 -12.00 -21.14
N TYR A 173 -16.75 -11.19 -20.16
CA TYR A 173 -16.61 -11.47 -18.73
C TYR A 173 -18.00 -11.43 -18.07
N ASN A 174 -18.93 -12.28 -18.54
CA ASN A 174 -20.36 -12.20 -18.23
C ASN A 174 -20.67 -12.28 -16.72
N ASN A 175 -19.90 -13.09 -15.98
CA ASN A 175 -20.08 -13.31 -14.54
C ASN A 175 -19.30 -12.29 -13.69
N TRP A 176 -18.53 -11.40 -14.32
CA TRP A 176 -17.76 -10.35 -13.62
C TRP A 176 -18.45 -9.00 -13.74
N LYS A 177 -19.01 -8.52 -12.62
CA LYS A 177 -19.64 -7.20 -12.54
C LYS A 177 -18.59 -6.13 -12.22
N ARG A 178 -18.33 -5.24 -13.18
CA ARG A 178 -17.43 -4.11 -12.96
C ARG A 178 -18.11 -2.94 -12.25
N LEU A 179 -17.40 -2.37 -11.27
CA LEU A 179 -17.73 -1.18 -10.51
C LEU A 179 -16.61 -0.14 -10.71
N HIS A 180 -16.98 1.11 -10.99
CA HIS A 180 -16.02 2.20 -11.13
C HIS A 180 -15.92 3.01 -9.84
N ARG A 181 -14.69 3.22 -9.36
CA ARG A 181 -14.38 3.98 -8.14
C ARG A 181 -13.18 4.88 -8.40
N GLN A 182 -13.45 6.12 -8.84
CA GLN A 182 -12.40 7.05 -9.24
C GLN A 182 -11.48 7.38 -8.07
N MET A 183 -10.20 7.08 -8.25
CA MET A 183 -9.11 7.50 -7.36
C MET A 183 -8.23 8.53 -8.08
N GLU A 184 -7.94 9.64 -7.40
CA GLU A 184 -6.96 10.61 -7.91
C GLU A 184 -5.54 10.04 -7.83
N ARG A 185 -4.68 10.46 -8.76
CA ARG A 185 -3.35 9.87 -8.97
C ARG A 185 -2.31 10.88 -9.45
N GLY A 186 -1.03 10.52 -9.28
CA GLY A 186 0.10 11.25 -9.83
C GLY A 186 0.07 12.72 -9.42
N LYS A 187 0.21 13.61 -10.41
CA LYS A 187 0.29 15.06 -10.23
C LYS A 187 -0.89 15.65 -9.44
N ALA A 188 -2.12 15.25 -9.72
CA ALA A 188 -3.30 15.82 -9.04
C ALA A 188 -3.29 15.52 -7.54
N LEU A 189 -2.93 14.29 -7.17
CA LEU A 189 -2.79 13.90 -5.77
C LEU A 189 -1.60 14.57 -5.09
N GLN A 190 -0.50 14.79 -5.82
CA GLN A 190 0.65 15.54 -5.31
C GLN A 190 0.31 17.02 -5.08
N GLU A 191 -0.40 17.67 -6.01
CA GLU A 191 -0.90 19.05 -5.84
C GLU A 191 -1.86 19.17 -4.64
N SER A 192 -2.67 18.13 -4.38
CA SER A 192 -3.51 18.04 -3.17
C SER A 192 -2.66 18.06 -1.90
N LEU A 193 -1.60 17.26 -1.84
CA LEU A 193 -0.68 17.23 -0.70
C LEU A 193 0.04 18.58 -0.51
N ILE A 194 0.54 19.19 -1.58
CA ILE A 194 1.24 20.49 -1.52
C ILE A 194 0.32 21.54 -0.89
N LYS A 195 -0.91 21.67 -1.40
CA LYS A 195 -1.90 22.61 -0.85
C LYS A 195 -2.19 22.37 0.63
N LEU A 196 -2.30 21.11 1.05
CA LEU A 196 -2.52 20.77 2.45
C LEU A 196 -1.33 21.18 3.31
N VAL A 197 -0.12 20.86 2.87
CA VAL A 197 1.11 21.17 3.59
C VAL A 197 1.33 22.68 3.71
N GLU A 198 1.07 23.45 2.64
CA GLU A 198 1.09 24.92 2.65
C GLU A 198 0.02 25.50 3.59
N ALA A 199 -1.15 24.87 3.69
CA ALA A 199 -2.18 25.28 4.64
C ALA A 199 -1.70 25.06 6.09
N CYS A 200 -1.09 23.90 6.36
CA CYS A 200 -0.62 23.52 7.70
C CYS A 200 0.60 24.32 8.17
N GLY A 201 1.41 24.85 7.25
CA GLY A 201 2.63 25.60 7.58
C GLY A 201 2.44 27.10 7.86
N ASP A 202 1.25 27.66 7.65
CA ASP A 202 1.00 29.09 7.76
C ASP A 202 0.15 29.42 9.00
N GLU A 203 0.83 29.86 10.06
CA GLU A 203 0.23 30.19 11.36
C GLU A 203 -0.61 31.48 11.35
N SER A 204 -0.64 32.22 10.24
CA SER A 204 -1.38 33.50 10.13
C SER A 204 -2.87 33.33 9.80
N HIS A 205 -3.37 32.11 9.62
CA HIS A 205 -4.76 31.89 9.24
C HIS A 205 -5.73 32.20 10.37
N ASN A 206 -6.83 32.89 10.03
CA ASN A 206 -8.05 32.82 10.81
C ASN A 206 -8.80 31.51 10.51
N MET A 207 -9.84 31.21 11.30
CA MET A 207 -10.58 29.95 11.18
C MET A 207 -11.21 29.74 9.79
N ASP A 208 -11.81 30.78 9.19
CA ASP A 208 -12.44 30.65 7.88
C ASP A 208 -11.43 30.33 6.78
N ARG A 209 -10.28 30.99 6.81
CA ARG A 209 -9.19 30.76 5.83
C ARG A 209 -8.57 29.37 6.00
N TRP A 210 -8.39 28.91 7.24
CA TRP A 210 -7.93 27.57 7.55
C TRP A 210 -8.86 26.50 6.98
N LEU A 211 -10.15 26.58 7.29
CA LEU A 211 -11.16 25.62 6.81
C LEU A 211 -11.27 25.65 5.28
N SER A 212 -11.26 26.83 4.68
CA SER A 212 -11.28 26.98 3.22
C SER A 212 -10.05 26.35 2.55
N LYS A 213 -8.84 26.57 3.08
CA LYS A 213 -7.62 25.96 2.55
C LYS A 213 -7.62 24.44 2.70
N LEU A 214 -8.08 23.91 3.84
CA LEU A 214 -8.25 22.47 4.03
C LEU A 214 -9.20 21.88 2.99
N GLU A 215 -10.36 22.49 2.78
CA GLU A 215 -11.33 22.04 1.77
C GLU A 215 -10.77 22.11 0.35
N ASN A 216 -10.02 23.17 0.03
CA ASN A 216 -9.40 23.37 -1.28
C ASN A 216 -8.22 22.42 -1.55
N SER A 217 -7.61 21.86 -0.51
CA SER A 217 -6.59 20.82 -0.68
C SER A 217 -7.18 19.52 -1.22
N LYS A 218 -8.45 19.21 -0.94
CA LYS A 218 -9.14 17.94 -1.27
C LYS A 218 -8.52 16.68 -0.65
N TRP A 219 -7.52 16.80 0.22
CA TRP A 219 -6.83 15.65 0.81
C TRP A 219 -7.79 14.71 1.57
N LEU A 220 -8.62 15.27 2.45
CA LEU A 220 -9.62 14.48 3.19
C LEU A 220 -10.67 13.85 2.27
N SER A 221 -10.95 14.44 1.11
CA SER A 221 -11.81 13.82 0.08
C SER A 221 -11.14 12.58 -0.53
N HIS A 222 -9.82 12.59 -0.71
CA HIS A 222 -9.08 11.41 -1.17
C HIS A 222 -9.05 10.31 -0.11
N VAL A 223 -8.84 10.67 1.17
CA VAL A 223 -8.93 9.74 2.31
C VAL A 223 -10.32 9.10 2.38
N GLN A 224 -11.37 9.90 2.30
CA GLN A 224 -12.75 9.43 2.27
C GLN A 224 -12.99 8.44 1.12
N THR A 225 -12.55 8.79 -0.09
CA THR A 225 -12.77 7.97 -1.29
C THR A 225 -12.02 6.64 -1.20
N ALA A 226 -10.79 6.64 -0.66
CA ALA A 226 -10.01 5.43 -0.44
C ALA A 226 -10.70 4.49 0.56
N LEU A 227 -11.09 5.01 1.73
CA LEU A 227 -11.79 4.22 2.77
C LEU A 227 -13.15 3.70 2.29
N SER A 228 -13.92 4.53 1.58
CA SER A 228 -15.22 4.13 1.02
C SER A 228 -15.06 3.02 -0.03
N THR A 229 -14.05 3.12 -0.88
CA THR A 229 -13.75 2.09 -1.90
C THR A 229 -13.24 0.80 -1.28
N ALA A 230 -12.39 0.88 -0.25
CA ALA A 230 -11.93 -0.27 0.51
C ALA A 230 -13.08 -0.95 1.28
N GLY A 231 -13.99 -0.15 1.86
CA GLY A 231 -15.21 -0.64 2.50
C GLY A 231 -16.11 -1.40 1.54
N LEU A 232 -16.31 -0.90 0.31
CA LEU A 232 -17.04 -1.63 -0.72
C LEU A 232 -16.37 -2.97 -1.07
N LEU A 233 -15.04 -2.97 -1.24
CA LEU A 233 -14.32 -4.21 -1.51
C LEU A 233 -14.51 -5.20 -0.36
N ALA A 234 -14.32 -4.76 0.87
CA ALA A 234 -14.53 -5.56 2.06
C ALA A 234 -15.97 -6.09 2.16
N GLU A 235 -16.97 -5.29 1.79
CA GLU A 235 -18.37 -5.71 1.76
C GLU A 235 -18.61 -6.84 0.75
N CYS A 236 -18.05 -6.73 -0.46
CA CYS A 236 -18.14 -7.79 -1.45
C CYS A 236 -17.56 -9.13 -0.97
N VAL A 237 -16.49 -9.10 -0.16
CA VAL A 237 -15.79 -10.29 0.33
C VAL A 237 -16.39 -10.83 1.62
N GLU A 238 -16.51 -10.00 2.65
CA GLU A 238 -16.95 -10.39 4.01
C GLU A 238 -18.45 -10.67 4.06
N ARG A 239 -19.28 -9.84 3.42
CA ARG A 239 -20.75 -9.91 3.53
C ARG A 239 -21.40 -10.61 2.35
N ASP A 240 -21.05 -10.21 1.13
CA ASP A 240 -21.68 -10.78 -0.06
C ASP A 240 -21.09 -12.16 -0.42
N GLY A 241 -19.88 -12.50 0.04
CA GLY A 241 -19.23 -13.76 -0.28
C GLY A 241 -18.85 -13.90 -1.77
N HIS A 242 -18.30 -12.85 -2.39
CA HIS A 242 -17.86 -12.87 -3.78
C HIS A 242 -16.38 -12.52 -3.92
N SER A 243 -15.69 -13.20 -4.85
CA SER A 243 -14.31 -12.88 -5.23
C SER A 243 -14.23 -11.54 -5.97
N VAL A 244 -13.16 -10.79 -5.72
CA VAL A 244 -12.96 -9.44 -6.27
C VAL A 244 -11.62 -9.34 -6.99
N LEU A 245 -11.63 -8.79 -8.21
CA LEU A 245 -10.44 -8.29 -8.89
C LEU A 245 -10.37 -6.77 -8.73
N VAL A 246 -9.27 -6.25 -8.19
CA VAL A 246 -9.01 -4.80 -8.15
C VAL A 246 -7.94 -4.46 -9.18
N HIS A 247 -8.20 -3.43 -9.99
CA HIS A 247 -7.16 -2.87 -10.85
C HIS A 247 -7.37 -1.38 -11.10
N GLY A 248 -6.29 -0.71 -11.47
CA GLY A 248 -6.30 0.66 -11.98
C GLY A 248 -5.80 0.66 -13.43
N SER A 249 -5.01 1.68 -13.80
CA SER A 249 -4.25 1.63 -15.05
C SER A 249 -3.09 0.62 -14.96
N GLU A 250 -2.08 0.92 -14.15
CA GLU A 250 -0.88 0.07 -14.02
C GLU A 250 -0.99 -0.92 -12.86
N GLY A 251 -1.92 -0.71 -11.93
CA GLY A 251 -2.09 -1.61 -10.78
C GLY A 251 -0.96 -1.53 -9.75
N THR A 252 -0.25 -0.40 -9.68
CA THR A 252 0.91 -0.16 -8.81
C THR A 252 0.66 0.89 -7.72
N ASP A 253 -0.47 1.61 -7.78
CA ASP A 253 -0.79 2.71 -6.87
C ASP A 253 -2.13 2.44 -6.16
N SER A 254 -3.23 3.02 -6.63
CA SER A 254 -4.57 2.91 -6.06
C SER A 254 -5.02 1.46 -5.83
N THR A 255 -4.65 0.53 -6.71
CA THR A 255 -4.93 -0.91 -6.53
C THR A 255 -4.34 -1.47 -5.25
N LEU A 256 -3.10 -1.10 -4.92
CA LEU A 256 -2.41 -1.55 -3.71
C LEU A 256 -3.01 -0.88 -2.47
N LEU A 257 -3.32 0.41 -2.56
CA LEU A 257 -4.03 1.16 -1.52
C LEU A 257 -5.35 0.49 -1.12
N ILE A 258 -6.23 0.22 -2.10
CA ILE A 258 -7.55 -0.34 -1.84
C ILE A 258 -7.46 -1.78 -1.31
N SER A 259 -6.62 -2.62 -1.91
CA SER A 259 -6.46 -4.01 -1.46
C SER A 259 -5.82 -4.11 -0.07
N THR A 260 -4.91 -3.20 0.29
CA THR A 260 -4.32 -3.13 1.64
C THR A 260 -5.37 -2.73 2.68
N LEU A 261 -6.12 -1.65 2.43
CA LEU A 261 -7.14 -1.16 3.36
C LEU A 261 -8.27 -2.17 3.57
N ALA A 262 -8.73 -2.84 2.53
CA ALA A 262 -9.77 -3.86 2.67
C ALA A 262 -9.31 -5.04 3.53
N GLN A 263 -8.04 -5.44 3.41
CA GLN A 263 -7.47 -6.49 4.26
C GLN A 263 -7.32 -6.06 5.72
N LEU A 264 -6.99 -4.79 5.99
CA LEU A 264 -7.01 -4.25 7.36
C LEU A 264 -8.43 -4.21 7.96
N ILE A 265 -9.43 -3.91 7.13
CA ILE A 265 -10.84 -3.89 7.54
C ILE A 265 -11.30 -5.28 7.94
N MET A 266 -10.97 -6.31 7.15
CA MET A 266 -11.51 -7.67 7.34
C MET A 266 -10.65 -8.57 8.23
N ASP A 267 -9.32 -8.54 8.05
CA ASP A 267 -8.43 -9.57 8.62
C ASP A 267 -7.76 -9.09 9.92
N PRO A 268 -8.04 -9.70 11.07
CA PRO A 268 -7.35 -9.39 12.33
C PRO A 268 -5.85 -9.63 12.27
N ARG A 269 -5.36 -10.57 11.45
CA ARG A 269 -3.92 -10.86 11.35
C ARG A 269 -3.16 -9.66 10.83
N CYS A 270 -3.74 -8.92 9.89
CA CYS A 270 -3.19 -7.68 9.34
C CYS A 270 -3.15 -6.52 10.34
N ARG A 271 -3.84 -6.63 11.48
CA ARG A 271 -3.96 -5.54 12.47
C ARG A 271 -2.91 -5.62 13.57
N THR A 272 -2.11 -6.68 13.66
CA THR A 272 -0.94 -6.75 14.56
C THR A 272 0.24 -5.94 14.01
N VAL A 273 1.24 -5.60 14.84
CA VAL A 273 2.48 -4.91 14.37
C VAL A 273 3.13 -5.72 13.24
N GLU A 274 3.43 -6.99 13.49
CA GLU A 274 4.08 -7.88 12.53
C GLU A 274 3.22 -8.11 11.29
N GLY A 275 1.91 -8.34 11.47
CA GLY A 275 1.00 -8.57 10.36
C GLY A 275 0.81 -7.34 9.47
N PHE A 276 0.81 -6.13 10.02
CA PHE A 276 0.76 -4.91 9.23
C PHE A 276 2.05 -4.71 8.43
N LEU A 277 3.22 -4.91 9.05
CA LEU A 277 4.50 -4.82 8.35
C LEU A 277 4.62 -5.89 7.24
N ALA A 278 4.18 -7.12 7.50
CA ALA A 278 4.12 -8.18 6.50
C ALA A 278 3.12 -7.85 5.36
N LEU A 279 1.99 -7.22 5.69
CA LEU A 279 1.02 -6.74 4.70
C LEU A 279 1.65 -5.66 3.80
N LEU A 280 2.37 -4.68 4.37
CA LEU A 280 3.08 -3.66 3.58
C LEU A 280 4.15 -4.28 2.69
N GLU A 281 4.89 -5.26 3.19
CA GLU A 281 5.87 -5.95 2.37
C GLU A 281 5.24 -6.67 1.18
N ARG A 282 4.17 -7.43 1.39
CA ARG A 282 3.47 -8.15 0.31
C ARG A 282 2.76 -7.20 -0.65
N GLU A 283 2.05 -6.21 -0.12
CA GLU A 283 1.17 -5.37 -0.92
C GLU A 283 1.86 -4.20 -1.58
N TRP A 284 3.01 -3.73 -1.08
CA TRP A 284 3.69 -2.55 -1.63
C TRP A 284 5.08 -2.89 -2.15
N VAL A 285 5.91 -3.54 -1.33
CA VAL A 285 7.30 -3.85 -1.72
C VAL A 285 7.31 -4.93 -2.81
N GLN A 286 6.77 -6.11 -2.52
CA GLN A 286 6.73 -7.27 -3.44
C GLN A 286 5.79 -7.05 -4.62
N ALA A 287 4.76 -6.24 -4.43
CA ALA A 287 3.84 -5.88 -5.51
C ALA A 287 4.44 -4.93 -6.56
N GLY A 288 5.61 -4.34 -6.28
CA GLY A 288 6.27 -3.38 -7.16
C GLY A 288 5.61 -2.01 -7.16
N HIS A 289 5.26 -1.48 -5.98
CA HIS A 289 5.01 -0.04 -5.87
C HIS A 289 6.31 0.72 -6.18
N PRO A 290 6.28 1.71 -7.10
CA PRO A 290 7.48 2.40 -7.53
C PRO A 290 7.97 3.46 -6.53
N PHE A 291 8.41 3.04 -5.34
CA PHE A 291 8.81 3.95 -4.25
C PHE A 291 9.86 4.98 -4.67
N GLN A 292 10.91 4.56 -5.39
CA GLN A 292 11.97 5.50 -5.82
C GLN A 292 11.44 6.64 -6.67
N GLN A 293 10.45 6.39 -7.55
CA GLN A 293 9.82 7.43 -8.36
C GLN A 293 8.75 8.22 -7.57
N ARG A 294 7.96 7.54 -6.74
CA ARG A 294 6.81 8.13 -6.05
C ARG A 294 7.21 9.02 -4.88
N CYS A 295 8.28 8.65 -4.19
CA CYS A 295 8.84 9.31 -3.01
C CYS A 295 10.18 10.00 -3.30
N ALA A 296 10.48 10.30 -4.57
CA ALA A 296 11.72 10.97 -4.96
C ALA A 296 11.90 12.34 -4.28
N HIS A 297 10.81 13.08 -4.11
CA HIS A 297 10.82 14.43 -3.58
C HIS A 297 9.69 14.65 -2.58
N SER A 298 9.95 15.48 -1.56
CA SER A 298 8.93 15.89 -0.59
C SER A 298 7.94 16.90 -1.20
N ALA A 299 6.83 17.14 -0.50
CA ALA A 299 5.84 18.16 -0.88
C ALA A 299 6.38 19.60 -0.90
N TYR A 300 7.57 19.85 -0.37
CA TYR A 300 8.21 21.18 -0.39
C TYR A 300 9.17 21.36 -1.56
N SER A 301 9.37 20.35 -2.40
CA SER A 301 10.29 20.45 -3.51
C SER A 301 9.80 21.45 -4.58
N HIS A 302 10.73 22.26 -5.08
CA HIS A 302 10.49 23.17 -6.20
C HIS A 302 10.71 22.50 -7.57
N THR A 303 11.15 21.23 -7.59
CA THR A 303 11.34 20.46 -8.83
C THR A 303 10.00 20.12 -9.50
N ARG A 304 10.01 20.02 -10.84
CA ARG A 304 8.79 19.71 -11.59
C ARG A 304 8.39 18.25 -11.36
N LEU A 305 7.24 18.08 -10.74
CA LEU A 305 6.59 16.79 -10.51
C LEU A 305 6.35 16.06 -11.84
N GLN A 306 6.93 14.86 -12.00
CA GLN A 306 6.64 13.98 -13.14
C GLN A 306 5.94 12.71 -12.69
N GLN A 307 6.57 11.98 -11.77
CA GLN A 307 6.16 10.63 -11.37
C GLN A 307 5.89 10.51 -9.86
N GLU A 308 6.12 11.58 -9.12
CA GLU A 308 5.87 11.67 -7.69
C GLU A 308 4.38 11.55 -7.39
N SER A 309 4.06 10.81 -6.33
CA SER A 309 2.69 10.72 -5.84
C SER A 309 2.65 10.22 -4.41
N PRO A 310 1.87 10.84 -3.51
CA PRO A 310 1.91 10.52 -2.10
C PRO A 310 0.92 9.39 -1.75
N VAL A 311 0.85 8.36 -2.59
CA VAL A 311 -0.14 7.27 -2.45
C VAL A 311 0.14 6.43 -1.21
N PHE A 312 1.43 6.19 -0.88
CA PHE A 312 1.81 5.52 0.35
C PHE A 312 1.49 6.37 1.59
N LEU A 313 1.68 7.70 1.52
CA LEU A 313 1.26 8.59 2.61
C LEU A 313 -0.27 8.61 2.76
N LEU A 314 -1.01 8.59 1.66
CA LEU A 314 -2.47 8.48 1.67
C LEU A 314 -2.93 7.17 2.33
N LEU A 315 -2.23 6.04 2.08
CA LEU A 315 -2.46 4.81 2.82
C LEU A 315 -2.30 5.04 4.32
N LEU A 316 -1.17 5.58 4.75
CA LEU A 316 -0.88 5.76 6.17
C LEU A 316 -1.90 6.68 6.86
N ASP A 317 -2.36 7.74 6.18
CA ASP A 317 -3.46 8.57 6.69
C ASP A 317 -4.75 7.76 6.84
N CYS A 318 -5.13 6.97 5.83
CA CYS A 318 -6.30 6.09 5.92
C CYS A 318 -6.18 5.08 7.08
N VAL A 319 -4.99 4.50 7.31
CA VAL A 319 -4.73 3.60 8.44
C VAL A 319 -4.82 4.35 9.77
N TRP A 320 -4.36 5.60 9.84
CA TRP A 320 -4.55 6.46 11.00
C TRP A 320 -6.03 6.76 11.27
N GLN A 321 -6.85 6.95 10.23
CA GLN A 321 -8.31 7.07 10.39
C GLN A 321 -8.92 5.80 11.00
N LEU A 322 -8.48 4.61 10.57
CA LEU A 322 -8.93 3.33 11.14
C LEU A 322 -8.51 3.23 12.62
N TRP A 323 -7.24 3.51 12.93
CA TRP A 323 -6.72 3.49 14.28
C TRP A 323 -7.52 4.40 15.23
N ARG A 324 -7.82 5.63 14.81
CA ARG A 324 -8.60 6.58 15.61
C ARG A 324 -10.05 6.12 15.84
N GLN A 325 -10.69 5.52 14.83
CA GLN A 325 -12.06 5.05 14.95
C GLN A 325 -12.17 3.73 15.71
N PHE A 326 -11.10 2.93 15.73
CA PHE A 326 -11.03 1.62 16.39
C PHE A 326 -9.77 1.51 17.27
N PRO A 327 -9.69 2.29 18.38
CA PRO A 327 -8.48 2.42 19.18
C PRO A 327 -7.98 1.12 19.81
N LEU A 328 -8.85 0.11 19.96
CA LEU A 328 -8.47 -1.21 20.49
C LEU A 328 -8.14 -2.22 19.37
N ALA A 329 -8.53 -1.98 18.12
CA ALA A 329 -8.51 -3.02 17.09
C ALA A 329 -7.18 -3.13 16.35
N LEU A 330 -6.30 -2.14 16.45
CA LEU A 330 -5.00 -2.09 15.78
C LEU A 330 -3.87 -2.22 16.80
N GLY A 331 -3.00 -3.20 16.61
CA GLY A 331 -1.89 -3.58 17.49
C GLY A 331 -0.67 -2.67 17.43
N PHE A 332 -0.73 -1.63 16.61
CA PHE A 332 0.32 -0.63 16.45
C PHE A 332 -0.24 0.78 16.67
N SER A 333 0.63 1.70 17.10
CA SER A 333 0.28 3.09 17.39
C SER A 333 0.51 4.01 16.18
N GLU A 334 0.06 5.27 16.32
CA GLU A 334 0.37 6.35 15.39
C GLU A 334 1.88 6.52 15.17
N THR A 335 2.70 6.28 16.20
CA THR A 335 4.17 6.37 16.13
C THR A 335 4.76 5.49 15.04
N LEU A 336 4.20 4.30 14.81
CA LEU A 336 4.64 3.41 13.72
C LEU A 336 4.33 4.03 12.35
N LEU A 337 3.15 4.62 12.20
CA LEU A 337 2.72 5.24 10.94
C LEU A 337 3.59 6.45 10.61
N LEU A 338 3.92 7.27 11.61
CA LEU A 338 4.84 8.40 11.46
C LEU A 338 6.26 7.95 11.09
N ARG A 339 6.74 6.85 11.69
CA ARG A 339 8.04 6.24 11.35
C ARG A 339 8.04 5.81 9.89
N LEU A 340 7.05 5.02 9.47
CA LEU A 340 6.93 4.52 8.09
C LEU A 340 6.81 5.66 7.07
N ALA A 341 6.08 6.73 7.39
CA ALA A 341 5.93 7.88 6.51
C ALA A 341 7.28 8.59 6.26
N THR A 342 8.15 8.63 7.26
CA THR A 342 9.50 9.24 7.14
C THR A 342 10.44 8.32 6.36
N GLU A 343 10.43 7.03 6.70
CA GLU A 343 11.26 6.00 6.08
C GLU A 343 10.99 5.81 4.58
N ALA A 344 9.78 6.11 4.11
CA ALA A 344 9.47 6.05 2.68
C ALA A 344 10.23 7.09 1.83
N TYR A 345 10.67 8.20 2.42
CA TYR A 345 11.43 9.25 1.73
C TYR A 345 12.93 9.19 2.03
N ALA A 346 13.30 8.92 3.28
CA ALA A 346 14.69 8.82 3.70
C ALA A 346 14.82 7.72 4.76
N SER A 347 15.69 6.75 4.48
CA SER A 347 15.83 5.54 5.28
C SER A 347 17.29 5.12 5.42
N ASP A 348 17.59 4.49 6.54
CA ASP A 348 18.84 3.74 6.74
C ASP A 348 18.74 2.31 6.16
N TYR A 349 17.55 1.90 5.72
CA TYR A 349 17.21 0.54 5.31
C TYR A 349 16.87 0.45 3.83
N GLY A 350 17.05 -0.73 3.23
CA GLY A 350 16.77 -0.95 1.81
C GLY A 350 15.30 -1.22 1.47
N THR A 351 14.41 -1.19 2.45
CA THR A 351 13.02 -1.69 2.32
C THR A 351 12.20 -0.94 1.28
N PHE A 352 12.31 0.39 1.23
CA PHE A 352 11.57 1.24 0.30
C PHE A 352 12.41 1.70 -0.90
N LEU A 353 13.58 1.10 -1.14
CA LEU A 353 14.38 1.40 -2.32
C LEU A 353 13.79 0.78 -3.60
N CYS A 354 14.22 1.33 -4.74
CA CYS A 354 13.89 0.87 -6.10
C CYS A 354 12.39 0.99 -6.45
N ASN A 355 12.03 0.62 -7.69
CA ASN A 355 10.65 0.67 -8.17
C ASN A 355 9.97 -0.68 -8.35
N SER A 356 10.75 -1.76 -8.38
CA SER A 356 10.26 -3.10 -8.72
C SER A 356 11.03 -4.18 -7.98
N ASP A 357 10.47 -5.39 -7.90
CA ASP A 357 11.18 -6.53 -7.32
C ASP A 357 12.40 -6.93 -8.18
N GLN A 358 12.31 -6.79 -9.52
CA GLN A 358 13.45 -7.01 -10.42
C GLN A 358 14.62 -6.06 -10.10
N GLU A 359 14.38 -4.75 -9.98
CA GLU A 359 15.43 -3.77 -9.65
C GLU A 359 16.10 -4.09 -8.31
N ARG A 360 15.32 -4.47 -7.29
CA ARG A 360 15.86 -4.87 -5.98
C ARG A 360 16.74 -6.10 -6.07
N CYS A 361 16.39 -7.06 -6.92
CA CYS A 361 17.20 -8.25 -7.16
C CYS A 361 18.47 -7.93 -7.93
N LEU A 362 18.40 -7.08 -8.98
CA LEU A 362 19.55 -6.65 -9.77
C LEU A 362 20.59 -5.90 -8.92
N LEU A 363 20.13 -5.05 -8.00
CA LEU A 363 21.01 -4.31 -7.09
C LEU A 363 21.38 -5.09 -5.83
N GLU A 364 20.89 -6.32 -5.68
CA GLU A 364 21.10 -7.18 -4.52
C GLU A 364 20.71 -6.50 -3.19
N VAL A 365 19.64 -5.69 -3.19
CA VAL A 365 19.17 -4.92 -2.02
C VAL A 365 19.03 -5.82 -0.81
N LYS A 366 18.38 -6.99 -0.97
CA LYS A 366 18.14 -7.94 0.13
C LYS A 366 19.42 -8.53 0.73
N LYS A 367 20.56 -8.49 0.02
CA LYS A 367 21.87 -8.98 0.49
C LYS A 367 22.78 -7.87 1.00
N LYS A 368 22.63 -6.65 0.47
CA LYS A 368 23.54 -5.50 0.71
C LYS A 368 22.99 -4.44 1.66
N THR A 369 21.74 -4.60 2.09
CA THR A 369 21.05 -3.64 2.97
C THR A 369 20.28 -4.36 4.07
N HIS A 370 20.00 -3.66 5.16
CA HIS A 370 19.13 -4.15 6.21
C HIS A 370 17.65 -3.92 5.88
N CYS A 371 16.76 -4.70 6.48
CA CYS A 371 15.31 -4.58 6.32
C CYS A 371 14.70 -3.79 7.50
N LEU A 372 14.04 -2.68 7.21
CA LEU A 372 13.34 -1.85 8.20
C LEU A 372 12.33 -2.68 8.99
N PHE A 373 11.53 -3.51 8.32
CA PHE A 373 10.48 -4.27 8.98
C PHE A 373 11.02 -5.25 10.02
N GLN A 374 12.18 -5.84 9.78
CA GLN A 374 12.86 -6.67 10.78
C GLN A 374 13.39 -5.84 11.94
N ALA A 375 13.97 -4.67 11.66
CA ALA A 375 14.45 -3.76 12.71
C ALA A 375 13.32 -3.29 13.63
N LEU A 376 12.16 -2.93 13.07
CA LEU A 376 10.97 -2.49 13.82
C LEU A 376 10.35 -3.60 14.69
N LEU A 377 10.64 -4.87 14.41
CA LEU A 377 10.17 -6.02 15.21
C LEU A 377 11.13 -6.44 16.32
N ARG A 378 12.32 -5.84 16.40
CA ARG A 378 13.23 -6.07 17.52
C ARG A 378 12.55 -5.66 18.83
N PRO A 379 12.76 -6.37 19.95
CA PRO A 379 11.98 -6.18 21.17
C PRO A 379 11.85 -4.72 21.64
N LYS A 380 12.96 -3.97 21.62
CA LYS A 380 12.99 -2.56 22.03
C LYS A 380 12.15 -1.66 21.11
N GLU A 381 12.31 -1.82 19.80
CA GLU A 381 11.56 -1.05 18.80
C GLU A 381 10.07 -1.43 18.81
N ARG A 382 9.79 -2.74 18.85
CA ARG A 382 8.43 -3.26 18.84
C ARG A 382 7.60 -2.70 19.98
N GLU A 383 8.19 -2.57 21.18
CA GLU A 383 7.50 -1.98 22.33
C GLU A 383 7.06 -0.54 22.04
N ILE A 384 7.96 0.30 21.50
CA ILE A 384 7.67 1.70 21.15
C ILE A 384 6.48 1.80 20.18
N TYR A 385 6.42 0.91 19.20
CA TYR A 385 5.41 0.96 18.14
C TYR A 385 4.12 0.20 18.43
N SER A 386 4.08 -0.59 19.50
CA SER A 386 2.89 -1.36 19.89
C SER A 386 1.83 -0.46 20.51
N ASN A 387 0.57 -0.78 20.24
CA ASN A 387 -0.56 -0.17 20.93
C ASN A 387 -0.83 -0.94 22.24
N PRO A 388 -0.67 -0.32 23.42
CA PRO A 388 -0.90 -0.99 24.70
C PRO A 388 -2.38 -1.32 24.95
N LEU A 389 -3.31 -0.68 24.22
CA LEU A 389 -4.75 -0.92 24.33
C LEU A 389 -5.26 -1.97 23.34
N TYR A 390 -4.37 -2.68 22.64
CA TYR A 390 -4.78 -3.62 21.60
C TYR A 390 -5.55 -4.81 22.16
N GLU A 391 -6.74 -5.05 21.61
CA GLU A 391 -7.57 -6.20 21.85
C GLU A 391 -7.86 -6.94 20.55
N HIS A 392 -7.51 -8.23 20.52
CA HIS A 392 -7.76 -9.07 19.36
C HIS A 392 -9.27 -9.19 19.08
N THR A 393 -9.70 -8.83 17.87
CA THR A 393 -11.11 -8.85 17.47
C THR A 393 -11.27 -9.53 16.11
N GLU A 394 -11.97 -10.66 16.05
CA GLU A 394 -12.23 -11.45 14.81
C GLU A 394 -13.18 -10.77 13.81
N LEU A 395 -13.89 -9.74 14.26
CA LEU A 395 -14.87 -9.00 13.46
C LEU A 395 -14.17 -8.00 12.54
N ALA A 396 -14.76 -7.81 11.36
CA ALA A 396 -14.37 -6.74 10.45
C ALA A 396 -14.69 -5.36 11.07
N ILE A 397 -13.77 -4.41 10.92
CA ILE A 397 -13.90 -3.03 11.44
C ILE A 397 -14.38 -2.09 10.34
N TRP A 398 -15.65 -1.69 10.38
CA TRP A 398 -16.27 -0.87 9.32
C TRP A 398 -16.17 0.62 9.62
N PRO A 399 -15.19 1.37 9.05
CA PRO A 399 -15.03 2.78 9.37
C PRO A 399 -16.20 3.61 8.87
N SER A 400 -16.57 4.63 9.64
CA SER A 400 -17.38 5.72 9.15
C SER A 400 -16.57 6.56 8.17
N VAL A 401 -17.11 6.73 6.96
CA VAL A 401 -16.57 7.56 5.89
C VAL A 401 -17.38 8.86 5.71
N HIS A 402 -18.21 9.19 6.69
CA HIS A 402 -18.89 10.47 6.74
C HIS A 402 -17.87 11.59 7.02
N PRO A 403 -18.01 12.78 6.39
CA PRO A 403 -17.07 13.88 6.60
C PRO A 403 -16.84 14.25 8.07
N GLN A 404 -17.86 14.14 8.91
CA GLN A 404 -17.80 14.43 10.35
C GLN A 404 -16.90 13.44 11.12
N SER A 405 -16.70 12.25 10.57
CA SER A 405 -15.88 11.21 11.19
C SER A 405 -14.42 11.28 10.78
N LEU A 406 -14.09 11.96 9.68
CA LEU A 406 -12.72 12.09 9.17
C LEU A 406 -12.05 13.33 9.76
N GLN A 407 -10.78 13.19 10.13
CA GLN A 407 -10.03 14.26 10.78
C GLN A 407 -8.71 14.48 10.05
N LEU A 408 -8.16 15.69 10.15
CA LEU A 408 -6.79 15.96 9.74
C LEU A 408 -5.84 15.16 10.63
N TRP A 409 -4.88 14.45 10.04
CA TRP A 409 -3.83 13.75 10.78
C TRP A 409 -2.83 14.74 11.40
N LYS A 410 -3.19 15.26 12.58
CA LYS A 410 -2.42 16.32 13.26
C LYS A 410 -0.99 15.90 13.59
N GLY A 411 -0.78 14.66 14.05
CA GLY A 411 0.54 14.13 14.39
C GLY A 411 1.51 14.07 13.22
N PHE A 412 1.01 14.08 11.97
CA PHE A 412 1.86 14.20 10.78
C PHE A 412 1.91 15.64 10.25
N PHE A 413 0.75 16.23 9.95
CA PHE A 413 0.68 17.51 9.23
C PHE A 413 0.93 18.74 10.12
N LEU A 414 0.66 18.65 11.42
CA LEU A 414 0.84 19.73 12.39
C LEU A 414 1.95 19.43 13.40
N ARG A 415 2.83 18.45 13.11
CA ARG A 415 3.88 17.99 14.03
C ARG A 415 4.88 19.06 14.46
N TRP A 416 5.02 20.11 13.65
CA TRP A 416 5.90 21.25 13.93
C TRP A 416 5.24 22.35 14.75
N THR A 417 3.93 22.25 15.02
CA THR A 417 3.21 23.19 15.89
C THR A 417 3.46 22.86 17.37
N LYS A 418 3.49 23.89 18.23
CA LYS A 418 3.79 23.74 19.67
C LYS A 418 2.85 22.75 20.40
N GLN A 419 1.63 22.56 19.89
CA GLN A 419 0.58 21.78 20.56
C GLN A 419 0.79 20.25 20.46
N THR A 420 1.60 19.78 19.50
CA THR A 420 1.81 18.34 19.29
C THR A 420 2.62 17.67 20.41
N ARG A 421 3.50 18.41 21.08
CA ARG A 421 4.29 17.88 22.23
C ARG A 421 3.40 17.35 23.36
N HIS A 422 2.28 18.01 23.63
CA HIS A 422 1.33 17.57 24.65
C HIS A 422 0.59 16.28 24.29
N LEU A 423 0.42 15.99 23.00
CA LEU A 423 -0.20 14.73 22.56
C LEU A 423 0.77 13.55 22.73
N GLU A 424 2.07 13.77 22.48
CA GLU A 424 3.11 12.77 22.72
C GLU A 424 3.24 12.46 24.22
N GLU A 425 3.25 13.50 25.08
CA GLU A 425 3.25 13.36 26.54
C GLU A 425 2.03 12.55 27.03
N ALA A 426 0.83 12.86 26.54
CA ALA A 426 -0.38 12.13 26.92
C ALA A 426 -0.37 10.66 26.46
N GLN A 427 0.17 10.37 25.27
CA GLN A 427 0.29 8.99 24.78
C GLN A 427 1.26 8.17 25.65
N GLU A 428 2.35 8.80 26.10
CA GLU A 428 3.31 8.16 27.00
C GLU A 428 2.71 7.91 28.39
N GLU A 429 1.92 8.85 28.90
CA GLU A 429 1.19 8.67 30.17
C GLU A 429 0.17 7.52 30.08
N ILE A 430 -0.59 7.42 28.98
CA ILE A 430 -1.50 6.29 28.74
C ILE A 430 -0.74 4.96 28.76
N ARG A 431 0.40 4.89 28.08
CA ARG A 431 1.24 3.70 28.05
C ARG A 431 1.69 3.32 29.47
N ASN A 432 2.18 4.27 30.24
CA ASN A 432 2.63 4.05 31.62
C ASN A 432 1.48 3.55 32.50
N MET A 433 0.28 4.17 32.41
CA MET A 433 -0.90 3.72 33.16
C MET A 433 -1.30 2.28 32.83
N VAL A 434 -1.27 1.89 31.55
CA VAL A 434 -1.62 0.51 31.16
C VAL A 434 -0.58 -0.50 31.68
N ILE A 435 0.70 -0.15 31.60
CA ILE A 435 1.80 -1.00 32.13
C ILE A 435 1.66 -1.16 33.64
N GLU A 436 1.41 -0.08 34.38
CA GLU A 436 1.22 -0.11 35.82
C GLU A 436 -0.01 -0.94 36.22
N TRP A 437 -1.14 -0.73 35.53
CA TRP A 437 -2.36 -1.51 35.78
C TRP A 437 -2.15 -3.00 35.49
N GLY A 438 -1.46 -3.34 34.40
CA GLY A 438 -1.11 -4.72 34.08
C GLY A 438 -0.25 -5.39 35.15
N ARG A 439 0.66 -4.64 35.80
CA ARG A 439 1.45 -5.14 36.94
C ARG A 439 0.59 -5.38 38.18
N LEU A 440 -0.38 -4.51 38.46
CA LEU A 440 -1.28 -4.62 39.61
C LEU A 440 -2.28 -5.78 39.50
N VAL A 441 -2.71 -6.15 38.28
CA VAL A 441 -3.62 -7.29 38.05
C VAL A 441 -2.90 -8.64 38.19
N LEU A 442 -1.57 -8.66 38.01
CA LEU A 442 -0.72 -9.85 38.11
C LEU A 442 -0.10 -10.07 39.50
N SER A 443 -0.21 -9.08 40.39
CA SER A 443 0.16 -9.16 41.82
C SER A 443 -1.04 -9.55 42.67
#